data_AF-A0A7C6ZMA9-F1
#
_entry.id   AF-A0A7C6ZMA9-F1
#
_cell.length_a   1.000
_cell.length_b   1.000
_cell.length_c   1.000
_cell.angle_alpha   90.00
_cell.angle_beta   90.00
_cell.angle_gamma   90.00
#
_symmetry.space_group_name_H-M   'P 1'
#
loop_
_entity.id
_entity.type
_entity.pdbx_description
1 polymer ?
#
loop_
_entity_poly.entity_id
_entity_poly.type
_entity_poly.pdbx_seq_one_letter_code
_entity_poly.pdbx_strand_id
1 'polypeptide(L)'
;MKLRGWHIDGFGIFRDVGVDDIADGVTVFLGPNESGKTTLLEFLRRMLFGFPDRRKRVNLYEPLRGGRHGGRVFVEGDEGVYTIERYSGHAGARRAFRITRPDGGEGGEEDLSRLLGGVDEKLFCNIFAFGLAELTRLDTLAGQEIRERITSAGISGAGAPAAEALKELQAMQVSILRSGRRTPSQSSLMRRDDSINGVVECLKETIRQREEAEGLARRYRELLEAESEISERIESLERQIEKARLRAEAADRATSLALRRLSGALGDFEAAVDKALYACTKALQQQEDAEREIEAYSPRPIPRWVQAACWALALALAVTSALKFTHGNPG
;
A
#
# COMPACT_ATOMS: atom_id res chain seq x y z
N MET A 1 -0.12 -6.29 20.26
CA MET A 1 -1.26 -5.57 20.89
C MET A 1 -2.04 -4.78 19.83
N LYS A 2 -3.37 -4.84 19.88
CA LYS A 2 -4.28 -4.09 19.02
C LYS A 2 -5.37 -3.38 19.84
N LEU A 3 -5.72 -2.15 19.50
CA LEU A 3 -6.77 -1.38 20.19
C LEU A 3 -8.15 -1.83 19.68
N ARG A 4 -9.04 -2.23 20.59
CA ARG A 4 -10.41 -2.68 20.28
C ARG A 4 -11.50 -1.70 20.71
N GLY A 5 -11.20 -0.80 21.63
CA GLY A 5 -12.18 0.17 22.09
C GLY A 5 -11.71 0.90 23.35
N TRP A 6 -12.57 1.78 23.85
CA TRP A 6 -12.34 2.52 25.09
C TRP A 6 -13.65 2.99 25.71
N HIS A 7 -13.57 3.34 26.98
CA HIS A 7 -14.61 4.07 27.69
C HIS A 7 -13.98 5.18 28.54
N ILE A 8 -14.37 6.42 28.30
CA ILE A 8 -13.85 7.61 28.97
C ILE A 8 -14.89 8.06 30.00
N ASP A 9 -14.59 7.88 31.28
CA ASP A 9 -15.44 8.38 32.37
C ASP A 9 -15.35 9.92 32.46
N GLY A 10 -14.14 10.47 32.29
CA GLY A 10 -13.89 11.91 32.21
C GLY A 10 -12.45 12.23 31.80
N PHE A 11 -12.28 12.99 30.71
CA PHE A 11 -10.95 13.41 30.24
C PHE A 11 -11.06 14.61 29.28
N GLY A 12 -10.50 15.76 29.64
CA GLY A 12 -10.64 17.00 28.89
C GLY A 12 -12.11 17.34 28.60
N ILE A 13 -12.49 17.37 27.32
CA ILE A 13 -13.87 17.65 26.90
C ILE A 13 -14.82 16.43 26.95
N PHE A 14 -14.28 15.21 27.12
CA PHE A 14 -15.07 13.98 27.11
C PHE A 14 -15.59 13.61 28.49
N ARG A 15 -16.82 13.11 28.54
CA ARG A 15 -17.47 12.53 29.72
C ARG A 15 -18.43 11.45 29.28
N ASP A 16 -18.30 10.27 29.87
CA ASP A 16 -19.17 9.11 29.62
C ASP A 16 -19.28 8.79 28.12
N VAL A 17 -18.12 8.71 27.46
CA VAL A 17 -18.02 8.42 26.02
C VAL A 17 -17.25 7.13 25.82
N GLY A 18 -17.86 6.15 25.16
CA GLY A 18 -17.23 4.89 24.81
C GLY A 18 -17.39 4.52 23.34
N VAL A 19 -16.44 3.75 22.85
CA VAL A 19 -16.48 3.07 21.56
C VAL A 19 -16.05 1.63 21.81
N ASP A 20 -16.93 0.70 21.47
CA ASP A 20 -16.66 -0.73 21.50
C ASP A 20 -16.45 -1.23 20.08
N ASP A 21 -15.67 -2.31 19.95
CA ASP A 21 -15.47 -3.07 18.71
C ASP A 21 -15.01 -2.23 17.50
N ILE A 22 -13.85 -1.58 17.64
CA ILE A 22 -13.17 -0.94 16.51
C ILE A 22 -12.84 -2.00 15.47
N ALA A 23 -13.36 -1.76 14.26
CA ALA A 23 -13.21 -2.66 13.12
C ALA A 23 -11.74 -2.85 12.73
N ASP A 24 -11.50 -3.99 12.09
CA ASP A 24 -10.19 -4.34 11.55
C ASP A 24 -9.81 -3.41 10.39
N GLY A 25 -8.52 -3.08 10.29
CA GLY A 25 -7.99 -2.22 9.24
C GLY A 25 -7.93 -0.74 9.64
N VAL A 26 -8.09 0.15 8.66
CA VAL A 26 -7.91 1.59 8.85
C VAL A 26 -9.20 2.22 9.35
N THR A 27 -9.19 2.73 10.58
CA THR A 27 -10.31 3.48 11.18
C THR A 27 -10.03 4.98 11.14
N VAL A 28 -10.97 5.77 10.61
CA VAL A 28 -10.83 7.24 10.45
C VAL A 28 -11.84 7.98 11.34
N PHE A 29 -11.36 8.83 12.24
CA PHE A 29 -12.19 9.65 13.14
C PHE A 29 -12.40 11.07 12.59
N LEU A 30 -13.49 11.29 11.85
CA LEU A 30 -13.84 12.59 11.27
C LEU A 30 -14.52 13.53 12.26
N GLY A 31 -14.30 14.84 12.13
CA GLY A 31 -14.95 15.86 12.94
C GLY A 31 -14.22 17.20 12.89
N PRO A 32 -14.87 18.31 13.30
CA PRO A 32 -14.30 19.65 13.24
C PRO A 32 -12.99 19.77 14.04
N ASN A 33 -12.24 20.86 13.80
CA ASN A 33 -11.20 21.28 14.74
C ASN A 33 -11.83 21.43 16.13
N GLU A 34 -11.06 21.13 17.18
CA GLU A 34 -11.50 21.18 18.58
C GLU A 34 -12.57 20.15 18.98
N SER A 35 -12.92 19.21 18.08
CA SER A 35 -13.79 18.07 18.41
C SER A 35 -13.18 17.07 19.41
N GLY A 36 -11.94 17.29 19.86
CA GLY A 36 -11.27 16.47 20.86
C GLY A 36 -10.41 15.33 20.31
N LYS A 37 -10.06 15.32 19.02
CA LYS A 37 -9.18 14.27 18.43
C LYS A 37 -7.83 14.16 19.15
N THR A 38 -7.17 15.29 19.35
CA THR A 38 -5.90 15.36 20.11
C THR A 38 -6.12 14.97 21.58
N THR A 39 -7.27 15.32 22.16
CA THR A 39 -7.66 14.92 23.52
C THR A 39 -7.84 13.41 23.64
N LEU A 40 -8.41 12.75 22.62
CA LEU A 40 -8.57 11.29 22.58
C LEU A 40 -7.21 10.60 22.46
N LEU A 41 -6.33 11.11 21.60
CA LEU A 41 -4.96 10.59 21.48
C LEU A 41 -4.23 10.66 22.83
N GLU A 42 -4.33 11.79 23.52
CA GLU A 42 -3.69 11.95 24.82
C GLU A 42 -4.34 11.05 25.88
N PHE A 43 -5.66 10.85 25.85
CA PHE A 43 -6.33 9.89 26.72
C PHE A 43 -5.71 8.50 26.57
N LEU A 44 -5.57 7.99 25.34
CA LEU A 44 -4.95 6.69 25.09
C LEU A 44 -3.51 6.63 25.63
N ARG A 45 -2.71 7.69 25.44
CA ARG A 45 -1.35 7.79 26.01
C ARG A 45 -1.38 7.72 27.54
N ARG A 46 -2.28 8.43 28.21
CA ARG A 46 -2.42 8.39 29.68
C ARG A 46 -2.83 7.01 30.18
N MET A 47 -3.69 6.32 29.45
CA MET A 47 -4.16 4.99 29.81
C MET A 47 -3.03 3.96 29.77
N LEU A 48 -2.19 4.03 28.73
CA LEU A 48 -1.04 3.14 28.57
C LEU A 48 0.12 3.50 29.51
N PHE A 49 0.60 4.74 29.51
CA PHE A 49 1.86 5.11 30.19
C PHE A 49 1.67 5.85 31.52
N GLY A 50 0.44 6.26 31.82
CA GLY A 50 0.13 6.95 33.07
C GLY A 50 -0.02 8.46 32.95
N PHE A 51 -0.47 9.04 34.05
CA PHE A 51 -0.61 10.49 34.18
C PHE A 51 0.74 11.12 34.53
N PRO A 52 1.09 12.27 33.94
CA PRO A 52 2.36 12.91 34.19
C PRO A 52 2.34 13.52 35.59
N ASP A 53 3.52 13.65 36.20
CA ASP A 53 3.66 14.36 37.47
C ASP A 53 3.12 15.79 37.34
N ARG A 54 2.26 16.21 38.26
CA ARG A 54 1.70 17.57 38.34
C ARG A 54 2.76 18.67 38.39
N ARG A 55 4.00 18.33 38.78
CA ARG A 55 5.15 19.25 38.77
C ARG A 55 5.64 19.59 37.36
N LYS A 56 5.32 18.78 36.35
CA LYS A 56 5.65 19.08 34.95
C LYS A 56 4.63 20.08 34.40
N ARG A 57 5.09 21.10 33.67
CA ARG A 57 4.23 22.06 32.93
C ARG A 57 3.61 21.40 31.70
N VAL A 58 2.73 20.43 31.91
CA VAL A 58 2.05 19.67 30.85
C VAL A 58 0.55 19.70 31.11
N ASN A 59 -0.25 19.77 30.04
CA ASN A 59 -1.71 19.71 30.17
C ASN A 59 -2.12 18.35 30.75
N LEU A 60 -2.79 18.38 31.91
CA LEU A 60 -3.29 17.19 32.59
C LEU A 60 -4.61 16.69 32.01
N TYR A 61 -5.27 17.48 31.16
CA TYR A 61 -6.59 17.19 30.58
C TYR A 61 -7.63 16.84 31.64
N GLU A 62 -7.71 17.66 32.70
CA GLU A 62 -8.73 17.51 33.73
C GLU A 62 -10.15 17.51 33.11
N PRO A 63 -11.09 16.71 33.64
CA PRO A 63 -12.42 16.54 33.07
C PRO A 63 -13.27 17.81 33.19
N LEU A 64 -13.31 18.60 32.12
CA LEU A 64 -14.01 19.89 32.06
C LEU A 64 -15.53 19.75 32.15
N ARG A 65 -16.07 18.58 31.74
CA ARG A 65 -17.51 18.27 31.79
C ARG A 65 -17.91 17.40 33.00
N GLY A 66 -16.98 17.17 33.94
CA GLY A 66 -17.15 16.26 35.07
C GLY A 66 -16.87 14.80 34.71
N GLY A 67 -17.13 13.90 35.67
CA GLY A 67 -16.76 12.49 35.56
C GLY A 67 -15.45 12.18 36.29
N ARG A 68 -15.14 10.89 36.44
CA ARG A 68 -13.91 10.46 37.11
C ARG A 68 -12.74 10.59 36.13
N HIS A 69 -11.69 11.32 36.51
CA HIS A 69 -10.58 11.59 35.61
C HIS A 69 -9.84 10.29 35.24
N GLY A 70 -10.05 9.81 34.01
CA GLY A 70 -9.57 8.52 33.55
C GLY A 70 -10.65 7.75 32.80
N GLY A 71 -10.44 6.44 32.70
CA GLY A 71 -11.31 5.56 31.94
C GLY A 71 -10.74 4.16 31.81
N ARG A 72 -11.09 3.52 30.70
CA ARG A 72 -10.67 2.17 30.35
C ARG A 72 -10.39 2.04 28.86
N VAL A 73 -9.50 1.13 28.52
CA VAL A 73 -9.15 0.80 27.14
C VAL A 73 -9.19 -0.72 26.97
N PHE A 74 -9.77 -1.19 25.87
CA PHE A 74 -9.86 -2.60 25.51
C PHE A 74 -8.80 -2.89 24.46
N VAL A 75 -7.94 -3.86 24.75
CA VAL A 75 -6.79 -4.18 23.89
C VAL A 75 -6.69 -5.68 23.69
N GLU A 76 -6.43 -6.10 22.47
CA GLU A 76 -6.22 -7.49 22.11
C GLU A 76 -4.72 -7.80 22.11
N GLY A 77 -4.32 -8.77 22.92
CA GLY A 77 -2.99 -9.39 22.92
C GLY A 77 -3.08 -10.84 22.45
N ASP A 78 -1.97 -11.56 22.55
CA ASP A 78 -1.87 -12.93 22.02
C ASP A 78 -2.77 -13.93 22.77
N GLU A 79 -3.05 -13.68 24.05
CA GLU A 79 -3.90 -14.53 24.90
C GLU A 79 -5.39 -14.11 24.88
N GLY A 80 -5.74 -13.02 24.18
CA GLY A 80 -7.11 -12.51 24.07
C GLY A 80 -7.25 -11.03 24.46
N VAL A 81 -8.47 -10.64 24.87
CA VAL A 81 -8.80 -9.23 25.18
C VAL A 81 -8.51 -8.89 26.63
N TYR A 82 -7.72 -7.84 26.83
CA TYR A 82 -7.40 -7.24 28.12
C TYR A 82 -8.13 -5.92 28.29
N THR A 83 -8.55 -5.63 29.52
CA THR A 83 -9.12 -4.33 29.89
C THR A 83 -8.13 -3.58 30.77
N ILE A 84 -7.66 -2.42 30.31
CA ILE A 84 -6.76 -1.54 31.05
C ILE A 84 -7.58 -0.40 31.64
N GLU A 85 -7.67 -0.33 32.97
CA GLU A 85 -8.33 0.76 33.69
C GLU A 85 -7.29 1.66 34.38
N ARG A 86 -7.43 2.98 34.24
CA ARG A 86 -6.52 3.93 34.88
C ARG A 86 -7.23 5.24 35.21
N TYR A 87 -6.98 5.76 36.40
CA TYR A 87 -7.56 7.01 36.89
C TYR A 87 -6.50 7.89 37.54
N SER A 88 -6.64 9.21 37.40
CA SER A 88 -5.75 10.16 38.07
C SER A 88 -6.06 10.13 39.58
N GLY A 89 -5.09 9.72 40.40
CA GLY A 89 -5.20 9.68 41.86
C GLY A 89 -4.23 10.65 42.55
N HIS A 90 -4.51 11.00 43.81
CA HIS A 90 -3.48 11.54 44.71
C HIS A 90 -2.58 10.40 45.22
N ALA A 91 -1.32 10.72 45.52
CA ALA A 91 -0.35 9.79 46.11
C ALA A 91 -0.97 9.05 47.30
N GLY A 92 -1.15 7.72 47.17
CA GLY A 92 -1.73 6.86 48.20
C GLY A 92 -2.96 6.03 47.78
N ALA A 93 -3.60 6.31 46.65
CA ALA A 93 -4.73 5.51 46.17
C ALA A 93 -4.23 4.20 45.52
N ARG A 94 -4.27 3.09 46.28
CA ARG A 94 -3.96 1.70 45.88
C ARG A 94 -4.72 1.15 44.65
N ARG A 95 -5.59 1.94 43.99
CA ARG A 95 -6.51 1.51 42.90
C ARG A 95 -6.52 2.47 41.70
N ALA A 96 -5.40 3.12 41.41
CA ALA A 96 -5.29 4.06 40.28
C ALA A 96 -5.05 3.37 38.93
N PHE A 97 -4.63 2.10 38.94
CA PHE A 97 -4.35 1.29 37.75
C PHE A 97 -4.79 -0.15 38.01
N ARG A 98 -5.45 -0.77 37.02
CA ARG A 98 -5.84 -2.18 37.04
C ARG A 98 -5.79 -2.72 35.61
N ILE A 99 -5.34 -3.95 35.45
CA ILE A 99 -5.56 -4.74 34.24
C ILE A 99 -6.49 -5.90 34.56
N THR A 100 -7.42 -6.20 33.66
CA THR A 100 -8.21 -7.43 33.69
C THR A 100 -7.78 -8.28 32.50
N ARG A 101 -7.35 -9.50 32.78
CA ARG A 101 -6.92 -10.49 31.79
C ARG A 101 -8.14 -11.14 31.09
N PRO A 102 -7.93 -11.85 29.97
CA PRO A 102 -9.00 -12.55 29.25
C PRO A 102 -9.75 -13.59 30.10
N ASP A 103 -9.07 -14.18 31.09
CA ASP A 103 -9.62 -15.15 32.04
C ASP A 103 -10.45 -14.51 33.18
N GLY A 104 -10.53 -13.17 33.21
CA GLY A 104 -11.17 -12.40 34.27
C GLY A 104 -10.28 -12.16 35.51
N GLY A 105 -9.04 -12.63 35.50
CA GLY A 105 -8.07 -12.40 36.57
C GLY A 105 -7.57 -10.95 36.61
N GLU A 106 -7.27 -10.45 37.82
CA GLU A 106 -6.59 -9.15 37.97
C GLU A 106 -5.11 -9.30 37.54
N GLY A 107 -4.69 -8.48 36.57
CA GLY A 107 -3.33 -8.33 36.09
C GLY A 107 -2.65 -7.07 36.63
N GLY A 108 -1.34 -6.99 36.43
CA GLY A 108 -0.48 -5.92 36.91
C GLY A 108 0.32 -5.21 35.81
N GLU A 109 1.30 -4.42 36.22
CA GLU A 109 2.16 -3.66 35.29
C GLU A 109 3.05 -4.56 34.42
N GLU A 110 3.33 -5.79 34.88
CA GLU A 110 4.01 -6.82 34.08
C GLU A 110 3.20 -7.23 32.85
N ASP A 111 1.88 -7.38 32.99
CA ASP A 111 0.99 -7.71 31.87
C ASP A 111 0.96 -6.57 30.85
N LEU A 112 0.94 -5.31 31.33
CA LEU A 112 1.06 -4.14 30.47
C LEU A 112 2.38 -4.12 29.69
N SER A 113 3.49 -4.41 30.39
CA SER A 113 4.82 -4.44 29.77
C SER A 113 4.90 -5.49 28.67
N ARG A 114 4.33 -6.69 28.90
CA ARG A 114 4.21 -7.74 27.88
C ARG A 114 3.33 -7.32 26.71
N LEU A 115 2.17 -6.72 26.97
CA LEU A 115 1.27 -6.23 25.92
C LEU A 115 1.93 -5.17 25.03
N LEU A 116 2.67 -4.24 25.64
CA LEU A 116 3.43 -3.21 24.93
C LEU A 116 4.70 -3.78 24.26
N GLY A 117 5.07 -5.02 24.57
CA GLY A 117 6.25 -5.69 24.04
C GLY A 117 7.57 -5.05 24.46
N GLY A 118 7.61 -4.10 25.40
CA GLY A 118 8.80 -3.31 25.74
C GLY A 118 8.91 -1.95 25.01
N VAL A 119 7.84 -1.52 24.32
CA VAL A 119 7.71 -0.13 23.82
C VAL A 119 7.54 0.84 24.99
N ASP A 120 8.46 1.81 25.10
CA ASP A 120 8.37 2.90 26.08
C ASP A 120 7.49 4.08 25.60
N GLU A 121 7.14 4.98 26.53
CA GLU A 121 6.27 6.15 26.24
C GLU A 121 6.83 7.01 25.09
N LYS A 122 8.15 7.18 25.03
CA LYS A 122 8.82 7.99 24.01
C LYS A 122 8.67 7.37 22.63
N LEU A 123 8.97 6.07 22.50
CA LEU A 123 8.80 5.33 21.25
C LEU A 123 7.34 5.33 20.80
N PHE A 124 6.42 5.11 21.73
CA PHE A 124 4.99 5.15 21.41
C PHE A 124 4.55 6.51 20.87
N CYS A 125 4.89 7.61 21.55
CA CYS A 125 4.49 8.96 21.13
C CYS A 125 5.14 9.41 19.82
N ASN A 126 6.31 8.88 19.48
CA ASN A 126 7.07 9.30 18.30
C ASN A 126 6.76 8.46 17.05
N ILE A 127 6.39 7.17 17.20
CA ILE A 127 6.27 6.24 16.06
C ILE A 127 4.84 5.72 15.90
N PHE A 128 4.21 5.30 16.99
CA PHE A 128 2.90 4.63 16.93
C PHE A 128 1.73 5.59 17.08
N ALA A 129 1.95 6.73 17.74
CA ALA A 129 0.92 7.70 18.10
C ALA A 129 1.45 9.14 17.95
N PHE A 130 1.93 9.51 16.76
CA PHE A 130 2.45 10.86 16.49
C PHE A 130 1.35 11.83 16.05
N GLY A 131 1.42 13.07 16.54
CA GLY A 131 0.64 14.19 16.04
C GLY A 131 1.47 15.10 15.13
N LEU A 132 0.88 16.22 14.71
CA LEU A 132 1.53 17.21 13.85
C LEU A 132 2.78 17.83 14.48
N ALA A 133 2.77 18.09 15.79
CA ALA A 133 3.93 18.66 16.49
C ALA A 133 5.08 17.66 16.64
N GLU A 134 4.76 16.37 16.77
CA GLU A 134 5.74 15.29 16.83
C GLU A 134 6.37 15.03 15.44
N LEU A 135 5.61 15.14 14.35
CA LEU A 135 6.15 15.06 12.98
C LEU A 135 7.28 16.07 12.72
N THR A 136 7.13 17.32 13.19
CA THR A 136 8.18 18.34 13.04
C THR A 136 9.41 18.09 13.93
N ARG A 137 9.25 17.35 15.04
CA ARG A 137 10.36 17.01 15.95
C ARG A 137 11.14 15.78 15.50
N LEU A 138 10.51 14.86 14.77
CA LEU A 138 11.18 13.70 14.17
C LEU A 138 12.32 14.11 13.23
N ASP A 139 12.20 15.26 12.57
CA ASP A 139 13.26 15.80 11.71
C ASP A 139 14.48 16.34 12.50
N THR A 140 14.31 16.70 13.77
CA THR A 140 15.34 17.41 14.56
C THR A 140 16.00 16.55 15.65
N LEU A 141 15.34 15.49 16.13
CA LEU A 141 15.86 14.59 17.15
C LEU A 141 15.71 13.13 16.73
N ALA A 142 16.86 12.46 16.57
CA ALA A 142 17.05 11.02 16.61
C ALA A 142 16.93 10.21 15.29
N GLY A 143 17.77 10.55 14.31
CA GLY A 143 18.06 9.65 13.19
C GLY A 143 18.85 8.38 13.55
N GLN A 144 19.52 8.32 14.71
CA GLN A 144 20.32 7.15 15.16
C GLN A 144 19.64 6.37 16.30
N GLU A 145 19.23 7.02 17.39
CA GLU A 145 18.64 6.33 18.56
C GLU A 145 17.28 5.70 18.24
N ILE A 146 16.44 6.35 17.41
CA ILE A 146 15.18 5.77 16.93
C ILE A 146 15.45 4.63 15.95
N ARG A 147 16.47 4.75 15.09
CA ARG A 147 16.82 3.73 14.09
C ARG A 147 17.32 2.45 14.77
N GLU A 148 18.17 2.57 15.78
CA GLU A 148 18.62 1.44 16.61
C GLU A 148 17.46 0.78 17.34
N ARG A 149 16.50 1.57 17.87
CA ARG A 149 15.32 1.05 18.57
C ARG A 149 14.28 0.40 17.66
N ILE A 150 14.05 0.92 16.45
CA ILE A 150 13.20 0.27 15.44
C ILE A 150 13.85 -1.04 15.00
N THR A 151 15.17 -1.01 14.78
CA THR A 151 15.94 -2.20 14.40
C THR A 151 15.92 -3.25 15.50
N SER A 152 16.06 -2.86 16.78
CA SER A 152 15.93 -3.80 17.90
C SER A 152 14.50 -4.32 18.05
N ALA A 153 13.48 -3.48 17.88
CA ALA A 153 12.08 -3.90 17.94
C ALA A 153 11.71 -4.92 16.85
N GLY A 154 12.27 -4.78 15.64
CA GLY A 154 12.08 -5.72 14.53
C GLY A 154 12.86 -7.02 14.65
N ILE A 155 13.95 -7.07 15.44
CA ILE A 155 14.81 -8.25 15.58
C ILE A 155 14.46 -9.07 16.83
N SER A 156 13.99 -8.45 17.92
CA SER A 156 13.78 -9.15 19.20
C SER A 156 12.35 -9.07 19.75
N GLY A 157 11.39 -8.49 19.03
CA GLY A 157 10.06 -8.25 19.59
C GLY A 157 10.16 -7.27 20.77
N ALA A 158 10.47 -6.02 20.45
CA ALA A 158 10.53 -4.88 21.38
C ALA A 158 11.24 -5.10 22.76
N GLY A 159 12.18 -6.06 22.84
CA GLY A 159 12.99 -6.30 24.05
C GLY A 159 13.86 -5.11 24.47
N ALA A 160 14.19 -5.09 25.77
CA ALA A 160 14.92 -4.02 26.47
C ALA A 160 16.17 -3.53 25.70
N PRO A 161 16.46 -2.22 25.73
CA PRO A 161 17.55 -1.64 24.96
C PRO A 161 18.89 -2.27 25.37
N ALA A 162 19.66 -2.75 24.40
CA ALA A 162 21.01 -3.29 24.60
C ALA A 162 21.93 -2.34 25.40
N ALA A 163 21.66 -1.04 25.36
CA ALA A 163 22.33 -0.01 26.14
C ALA A 163 22.10 -0.14 27.67
N GLU A 164 20.94 -0.60 28.11
CA GLU A 164 20.60 -0.77 29.53
C GLU A 164 21.23 -2.05 30.10
N ALA A 165 21.21 -3.15 29.34
CA ALA A 165 21.95 -4.37 29.65
C ALA A 165 23.47 -4.10 29.75
N LEU A 166 24.04 -3.31 28.84
CA LEU A 166 25.44 -2.87 28.91
C LEU A 166 25.75 -2.06 30.18
N LYS A 167 24.79 -1.24 30.64
CA LYS A 167 24.96 -0.40 31.82
C LYS A 167 24.89 -1.21 33.12
N GLU A 168 24.01 -2.21 33.19
CA GLU A 168 23.98 -3.17 34.29
C GLU A 168 25.27 -3.99 34.36
N LEU A 169 25.75 -4.50 33.22
CA LEU A 169 27.01 -5.24 33.15
C LEU A 169 28.20 -4.38 33.60
N GLN A 170 28.25 -3.10 33.20
CA GLN A 170 29.26 -2.15 33.68
C GLN A 170 29.15 -1.87 35.19
N ALA A 171 27.94 -1.77 35.73
CA ALA A 171 27.73 -1.58 37.17
C ALA A 171 28.20 -2.81 37.98
N MET A 172 27.91 -4.02 37.49
CA MET A 172 28.40 -5.27 38.08
C MET A 172 29.93 -5.34 38.04
N GLN A 173 30.54 -5.00 36.89
CA GLN A 173 31.99 -4.96 36.75
C GLN A 173 32.65 -4.03 37.78
N VAL A 174 32.09 -2.83 37.98
CA VAL A 174 32.59 -1.87 38.98
C VAL A 174 32.42 -2.39 40.41
N SER A 175 31.31 -3.06 40.73
CA SER A 175 31.11 -3.65 42.06
C SER A 175 32.09 -4.78 42.38
N ILE A 176 32.40 -5.62 41.38
CA ILE A 176 33.34 -6.73 41.52
C ILE A 176 34.74 -6.18 41.75
N LEU A 177 35.17 -5.19 40.96
CA LEU A 177 36.49 -4.56 41.07
C LEU A 177 36.71 -3.79 42.38
N ARG A 178 35.67 -3.19 42.97
CA ARG A 178 35.78 -2.45 44.24
C ARG A 178 35.91 -3.33 45.49
N SER A 179 35.53 -4.60 45.42
CA SER A 179 35.58 -5.54 46.56
C SER A 179 37.00 -6.02 46.94
N GLY A 180 38.06 -5.57 46.25
CA GLY A 180 39.43 -6.08 46.36
C GLY A 180 40.31 -5.61 47.54
N ARG A 181 39.83 -4.82 48.51
CA ARG A 181 40.70 -4.15 49.51
C ARG A 181 40.92 -4.86 50.87
N ARG A 182 40.45 -6.10 51.08
CA ARG A 182 40.76 -6.89 52.29
C ARG A 182 41.38 -8.23 51.90
N THR A 183 42.47 -8.62 52.56
CA THR A 183 43.15 -9.91 52.37
C THR A 183 42.15 -11.05 52.52
N PRO A 184 41.80 -11.76 51.43
CA PRO A 184 40.74 -12.76 51.46
C PRO A 184 41.30 -14.08 52.00
N SER A 185 40.53 -14.81 52.82
CA SER A 185 40.85 -16.21 53.16
C SER A 185 40.86 -17.07 51.89
N GLN A 186 41.63 -18.16 51.85
CA GLN A 186 41.68 -19.10 50.70
C GLN A 186 40.29 -19.51 50.18
N SER A 187 39.32 -19.69 51.10
CA SER A 187 37.92 -20.00 50.76
C SER A 187 37.19 -18.89 50.00
N SER A 188 37.58 -17.63 50.18
CA SER A 188 37.01 -16.48 49.46
C SER A 188 37.70 -16.19 48.12
N LEU A 189 38.92 -16.70 47.90
CA LEU A 189 39.58 -16.71 46.59
C LEU A 189 38.95 -17.78 45.69
N MET A 190 38.70 -18.99 46.20
CA MET A 190 38.00 -20.05 45.46
C MET A 190 36.58 -19.64 45.02
N ARG A 191 35.79 -19.03 45.91
CA ARG A 191 34.46 -18.51 45.56
C ARG A 191 34.51 -17.37 44.53
N ARG A 192 35.61 -16.59 44.51
CA ARG A 192 35.83 -15.57 43.49
C ARG A 192 36.12 -16.19 42.14
N ASP A 193 36.99 -17.20 42.08
CA ASP A 193 37.31 -17.89 40.84
C ASP A 193 36.07 -18.59 40.24
N ASP A 194 35.22 -19.20 41.08
CA ASP A 194 33.94 -19.77 40.64
C ASP A 194 32.98 -18.68 40.11
N SER A 195 32.89 -17.54 40.78
CA SER A 195 32.05 -16.42 40.31
C SER A 195 32.57 -15.80 39.01
N ILE A 196 33.88 -15.70 38.85
CA ILE A 196 34.53 -15.17 37.65
C ILE A 196 34.30 -16.13 36.49
N ASN A 197 34.48 -17.44 36.70
CA ASN A 197 34.22 -18.45 35.68
C ASN A 197 32.73 -18.49 35.29
N GLY A 198 31.81 -18.33 36.24
CA GLY A 198 30.38 -18.20 35.95
C GLY A 198 30.04 -16.99 35.08
N VAL A 199 30.67 -15.83 35.35
CA VAL A 199 30.51 -14.62 34.54
C VAL A 199 31.14 -14.79 33.14
N VAL A 200 32.29 -15.48 33.04
CA VAL A 200 32.94 -15.77 31.76
C VAL A 200 32.08 -16.69 30.89
N GLU A 201 31.46 -17.72 31.46
CA GLU A 201 30.53 -18.59 30.71
C GLU A 201 29.28 -17.84 30.26
N CYS A 202 28.71 -16.99 31.12
CA CYS A 202 27.59 -16.12 30.75
C CYS A 202 27.96 -15.15 29.61
N LEU A 203 29.16 -14.57 29.64
CA LEU A 203 29.69 -13.72 28.57
C LEU A 203 29.87 -14.48 27.26
N LYS A 204 30.38 -15.72 27.29
CA LYS A 204 30.52 -16.56 26.08
C LYS A 204 29.17 -16.85 25.44
N GLU A 205 28.17 -17.23 26.23
CA GLU A 205 26.83 -17.50 25.70
C GLU A 205 26.20 -16.22 25.15
N THR A 206 26.38 -15.07 25.82
CA THR A 206 25.88 -13.79 25.31
C THR A 206 26.55 -13.38 23.99
N ILE A 207 27.86 -13.63 23.84
CA ILE A 207 28.58 -13.38 22.58
C ILE A 207 28.05 -14.30 21.47
N ARG A 208 27.82 -15.58 21.77
CA ARG A 208 27.27 -16.56 20.83
C ARG A 208 25.89 -16.14 20.32
N GLN A 209 24.99 -15.75 21.23
CA GLN A 209 23.67 -15.25 20.89
C GLN A 209 23.73 -13.96 20.07
N ARG A 210 24.69 -13.07 20.37
CA ARG A 210 24.91 -11.86 19.59
C ARG A 210 25.38 -12.16 18.17
N GLU A 211 26.32 -13.08 17.99
CA GLU A 211 26.80 -13.48 16.66
C GLU A 211 25.67 -14.11 15.81
N GLU A 212 24.83 -14.94 16.43
CA GLU A 212 23.64 -15.50 15.78
C GLU A 212 22.65 -14.39 15.37
N ALA A 213 22.39 -13.42 16.25
CA ALA A 213 21.52 -12.28 15.97
C ALA A 213 22.09 -11.36 14.87
N GLU A 214 23.40 -11.11 14.87
CA GLU A 214 24.08 -10.33 13.82
C GLU A 214 24.03 -11.05 12.46
N GLY A 215 24.13 -12.39 12.47
CA GLY A 215 23.96 -13.22 11.27
C GLY A 215 22.54 -13.15 10.71
N LEU A 216 21.53 -13.23 11.56
CA LEU A 216 20.12 -13.05 11.17
C LEU A 216 19.84 -11.64 10.64
N ALA A 217 20.37 -10.60 11.29
CA ALA A 217 20.23 -9.22 10.85
C ALA A 217 20.91 -8.96 9.49
N ARG A 218 22.00 -9.67 9.19
CA ARG A 218 22.64 -9.61 7.87
C ARG A 218 21.75 -10.25 6.79
N ARG A 219 21.25 -11.46 7.02
CA ARG A 219 20.32 -12.14 6.10
C ARG A 219 19.05 -11.33 5.86
N TYR A 220 18.52 -10.70 6.91
CA TYR A 220 17.34 -9.84 6.79
C TYR A 220 17.60 -8.63 5.90
N ARG A 221 18.79 -8.01 6.00
CA ARG A 221 19.19 -6.93 5.08
C ARG A 221 19.31 -7.41 3.64
N GLU A 222 19.94 -8.56 3.41
CA GLU A 222 20.05 -9.16 2.08
C GLU A 222 18.66 -9.44 1.47
N LEU A 223 17.71 -9.91 2.29
CA LEU A 223 16.32 -10.13 1.87
C LEU A 223 15.59 -8.82 1.51
N LEU A 224 15.79 -7.76 2.31
CA LEU A 224 15.22 -6.43 2.04
C LEU A 224 15.76 -5.82 0.73
N GLU A 225 17.06 -5.96 0.50
CA GLU A 225 17.69 -5.50 -0.76
C GLU A 225 17.13 -6.28 -1.95
N ALA A 226 16.99 -7.61 -1.82
CA ALA A 226 16.38 -8.45 -2.86
C ALA A 226 14.90 -8.11 -3.09
N GLU A 227 14.13 -7.82 -2.05
CA GLU A 227 12.72 -7.40 -2.17
C GLU A 227 12.60 -6.07 -2.91
N SER A 228 13.49 -5.11 -2.62
CA SER A 228 13.55 -3.83 -3.34
C SER A 228 13.88 -4.04 -4.81
N GLU A 229 14.87 -4.88 -5.13
CA GLU A 229 15.26 -5.17 -6.52
C GLU A 229 14.12 -5.84 -7.30
N ILE A 230 13.44 -6.81 -6.68
CA ILE A 230 12.28 -7.49 -7.27
C ILE A 230 11.14 -6.49 -7.50
N SER A 231 10.89 -5.59 -6.55
CA SER A 231 9.83 -4.57 -6.67
C SER A 231 10.11 -3.60 -7.82
N GLU A 232 11.35 -3.13 -7.97
CA GLU A 232 11.77 -2.31 -9.12
C GLU A 232 11.64 -3.07 -10.44
N ARG A 233 11.94 -4.39 -10.44
CA ARG A 233 11.77 -5.26 -11.62
C ARG A 233 10.31 -5.36 -12.03
N ILE A 234 9.40 -5.55 -11.07
CA ILE A 234 7.96 -5.61 -11.31
C ILE A 234 7.47 -4.30 -11.92
N GLU A 235 7.82 -3.16 -11.33
CA GLU A 235 7.39 -1.85 -11.83
C GLU A 235 7.90 -1.58 -13.26
N SER A 236 9.15 -2.00 -13.57
CA SER A 236 9.69 -1.93 -14.92
C SER A 236 8.93 -2.80 -15.91
N LEU A 237 8.59 -4.04 -15.53
CA LEU A 237 7.83 -4.97 -16.37
C LEU A 237 6.40 -4.48 -16.61
N GLU A 238 5.74 -3.93 -15.59
CA GLU A 238 4.41 -3.33 -15.72
C GLU A 238 4.41 -2.16 -16.72
N ARG A 239 5.42 -1.28 -16.65
CA ARG A 239 5.60 -0.21 -17.64
C ARG A 239 5.81 -0.74 -19.06
N GLN A 240 6.50 -1.88 -19.21
CA GLN A 240 6.70 -2.51 -20.53
C GLN A 240 5.42 -3.12 -21.08
N ILE A 241 4.63 -3.79 -20.22
CA ILE A 241 3.33 -4.34 -20.57
C ILE A 241 2.38 -3.22 -21.01
N GLU A 242 2.33 -2.11 -20.27
CA GLU A 242 1.46 -0.98 -20.62
C GLU A 242 1.84 -0.37 -21.97
N LYS A 243 3.14 -0.17 -22.23
CA LYS A 243 3.62 0.28 -23.55
C LYS A 243 3.25 -0.71 -24.67
N ALA A 244 3.33 -2.01 -24.42
CA ALA A 244 2.96 -3.03 -25.39
C ALA A 244 1.45 -3.02 -25.68
N ARG A 245 0.61 -2.85 -24.64
CA ARG A 245 -0.84 -2.71 -24.79
C ARG A 245 -1.22 -1.50 -25.64
N LEU A 246 -0.64 -0.33 -25.34
CA LEU A 246 -0.90 0.89 -26.13
C LEU A 246 -0.50 0.73 -27.60
N ARG A 247 0.61 0.02 -27.88
CA ARG A 247 1.02 -0.30 -29.26
C ARG A 247 0.05 -1.26 -29.94
N ALA A 248 -0.45 -2.27 -29.23
CA ALA A 248 -1.43 -3.20 -29.76
C ALA A 248 -2.76 -2.47 -30.09
N GLU A 249 -3.27 -1.64 -29.19
CA GLU A 249 -4.49 -0.85 -29.43
C GLU A 249 -4.35 0.12 -30.60
N ALA A 250 -3.17 0.74 -30.76
CA ALA A 250 -2.89 1.61 -31.89
C ALA A 250 -2.88 0.83 -33.21
N ALA A 251 -2.28 -0.37 -33.21
CA ALA A 251 -2.29 -1.27 -34.36
C ALA A 251 -3.71 -1.74 -34.70
N ASP A 252 -4.51 -2.14 -33.72
CA ASP A 252 -5.91 -2.55 -33.93
C ASP A 252 -6.76 -1.41 -34.50
N ARG A 253 -6.60 -0.19 -33.98
CA ARG A 253 -7.25 1.00 -34.54
C ARG A 253 -6.84 1.25 -35.98
N ALA A 254 -5.54 1.16 -36.31
CA ALA A 254 -5.06 1.33 -37.67
C ALA A 254 -5.64 0.27 -38.62
N THR A 255 -5.66 -1.00 -38.20
CA THR A 255 -6.24 -2.11 -38.96
C THR A 255 -7.73 -1.91 -39.21
N SER A 256 -8.48 -1.49 -38.19
CA SER A 256 -9.93 -1.23 -38.33
C SER A 256 -10.24 -0.09 -39.31
N LEU A 257 -9.43 0.97 -39.31
CA LEU A 257 -9.54 2.07 -40.26
C LEU A 257 -9.21 1.63 -41.68
N ALA A 258 -8.17 0.81 -41.85
CA ALA A 258 -7.80 0.25 -43.15
C ALA A 258 -8.90 -0.65 -43.71
N LEU A 259 -9.48 -1.55 -42.90
CA LEU A 259 -10.60 -2.40 -43.29
C LEU A 259 -11.83 -1.58 -43.69
N ARG A 260 -12.16 -0.52 -42.94
CA ARG A 260 -13.29 0.36 -43.26
C ARG A 260 -13.09 1.11 -44.58
N ARG A 261 -11.86 1.55 -44.87
CA ARG A 261 -11.50 2.16 -46.17
C ARG A 261 -11.64 1.18 -47.32
N LEU A 262 -11.13 -0.05 -47.16
CA LEU A 262 -11.24 -1.11 -48.18
C LEU A 262 -12.70 -1.49 -48.44
N SER A 263 -13.50 -1.63 -47.38
CA SER A 263 -14.93 -1.90 -47.50
C SER A 263 -15.67 -0.77 -48.22
N GLY A 264 -15.31 0.50 -47.95
CA GLY A 264 -15.85 1.64 -48.70
C GLY A 264 -15.48 1.60 -50.18
N ALA A 265 -14.20 1.35 -50.50
CA ALA A 265 -13.74 1.25 -51.88
C ALA A 265 -14.38 0.09 -52.65
N LEU A 266 -14.63 -1.04 -51.99
CA LEU A 266 -15.40 -2.16 -52.55
C LEU A 266 -16.84 -1.74 -52.87
N GLY A 267 -17.51 -1.03 -51.97
CA GLY A 267 -18.86 -0.52 -52.22
C GLY A 267 -18.92 0.49 -53.38
N ASP A 268 -17.94 1.39 -53.47
CA ASP A 268 -17.83 2.33 -54.61
C ASP A 268 -17.59 1.59 -55.94
N PHE A 269 -16.80 0.51 -55.91
CA PHE A 269 -16.55 -0.34 -57.07
C PHE A 269 -17.83 -1.10 -57.51
N GLU A 270 -18.56 -1.71 -56.56
CA GLU A 270 -19.84 -2.38 -56.84
C GLU A 270 -20.84 -1.39 -57.48
N ALA A 271 -20.97 -0.18 -56.93
CA ALA A 271 -21.83 0.85 -57.50
C ALA A 271 -21.41 1.30 -58.91
N ALA A 272 -20.11 1.30 -59.21
CA ALA A 272 -19.61 1.60 -60.55
C ALA A 272 -19.94 0.48 -61.55
N VAL A 273 -19.82 -0.78 -61.13
CA VAL A 273 -20.20 -1.96 -61.93
C VAL A 273 -21.69 -1.94 -62.25
N ASP A 274 -22.54 -1.67 -61.25
CA ASP A 274 -24.00 -1.59 -61.45
C ASP A 274 -24.38 -0.48 -62.43
N LYS A 275 -23.74 0.71 -62.32
CA LYS A 275 -23.94 1.81 -63.29
C LYS A 275 -23.52 1.41 -64.70
N ALA A 276 -22.40 0.70 -64.86
CA ALA A 276 -21.94 0.23 -66.15
C ALA A 276 -22.88 -0.82 -66.76
N LEU A 277 -23.35 -1.78 -65.95
CA LEU A 277 -24.33 -2.79 -66.37
C LEU A 277 -25.66 -2.14 -66.79
N TYR A 278 -26.15 -1.15 -66.03
CA TYR A 278 -27.33 -0.39 -66.39
C TYR A 278 -27.15 0.39 -67.71
N ALA A 279 -25.99 1.01 -67.92
CA ALA A 279 -25.71 1.71 -69.18
C ALA A 279 -25.66 0.75 -70.37
N CYS A 280 -25.02 -0.42 -70.23
CA CYS A 280 -24.96 -1.44 -71.27
C CYS A 280 -26.34 -2.01 -71.61
N THR A 281 -27.16 -2.35 -70.61
CA THR A 281 -28.52 -2.86 -70.82
C THR A 281 -29.41 -1.83 -71.52
N LYS A 282 -29.31 -0.56 -71.13
CA LYS A 282 -30.00 0.55 -71.79
C LYS A 282 -29.56 0.72 -73.25
N ALA A 283 -28.26 0.66 -73.52
CA ALA A 283 -27.73 0.75 -74.88
C ALA A 283 -28.20 -0.42 -75.76
N LEU A 284 -28.25 -1.64 -75.20
CA LEU A 284 -28.77 -2.82 -75.90
C LEU A 284 -30.26 -2.64 -76.26
N GLN A 285 -31.08 -2.17 -75.32
CA GLN A 285 -32.50 -1.87 -75.60
C GLN A 285 -32.66 -0.81 -76.69
N GLN A 286 -31.89 0.27 -76.65
CA GLN A 286 -31.92 1.30 -77.70
C GLN A 286 -31.51 0.74 -79.06
N GLN A 287 -30.57 -0.21 -79.11
CA GLN A 287 -30.20 -0.88 -80.34
C GLN A 287 -31.32 -1.79 -80.86
N GLU A 288 -31.95 -2.58 -79.99
CA GLU A 288 -33.09 -3.42 -80.38
C GLU A 288 -34.27 -2.59 -80.90
N ASP A 289 -34.55 -1.46 -80.24
CA ASP A 289 -35.60 -0.53 -80.68
C ASP A 289 -35.26 0.12 -82.04
N ALA A 290 -34.00 0.52 -82.25
CA ALA A 290 -33.53 1.04 -83.53
C ALA A 290 -33.55 -0.02 -84.65
N GLU A 291 -33.18 -1.26 -84.35
CA GLU A 291 -33.28 -2.39 -85.29
C GLU A 291 -34.74 -2.65 -85.68
N ARG A 292 -35.68 -2.61 -84.72
CA ARG A 292 -37.12 -2.70 -85.00
C ARG A 292 -37.63 -1.55 -85.87
N GLU A 293 -37.20 -0.32 -85.61
CA GLU A 293 -37.57 0.84 -86.44
C GLU A 293 -37.02 0.75 -87.87
N ILE A 294 -35.78 0.27 -88.04
CA ILE A 294 -35.17 0.05 -89.36
C ILE A 294 -35.90 -1.06 -90.13
N GLU A 295 -36.26 -2.16 -89.45
CA GLU A 295 -37.01 -3.28 -90.03
C GLU A 295 -38.43 -2.86 -90.44
N ALA A 296 -39.03 -1.89 -89.74
CA ALA A 296 -40.31 -1.29 -90.10
C ALA A 296 -40.23 -0.37 -91.35
N TYR A 297 -39.06 0.17 -91.70
CA TYR A 297 -38.90 1.16 -92.78
C TYR A 297 -38.25 0.62 -94.07
N SER A 298 -37.60 -0.56 -94.05
CA SER A 298 -36.93 -1.15 -95.23
C SER A 298 -37.17 -2.66 -95.35
N PRO A 299 -37.91 -3.16 -96.36
CA PRO A 299 -38.21 -4.59 -96.50
C PRO A 299 -37.08 -5.38 -97.20
N ARG A 300 -35.81 -4.95 -97.10
CA ARG A 300 -34.67 -5.72 -97.62
C ARG A 300 -33.63 -5.96 -96.52
N PRO A 301 -33.18 -7.21 -96.33
CA PRO A 301 -32.27 -7.57 -95.24
C PRO A 301 -30.90 -6.90 -95.42
N ILE A 302 -30.41 -6.26 -94.36
CA ILE A 302 -29.06 -5.70 -94.29
C ILE A 302 -28.04 -6.86 -94.33
N PRO A 303 -26.98 -6.80 -95.15
CA PRO A 303 -25.98 -7.85 -95.21
C PRO A 303 -25.28 -8.09 -93.87
N ARG A 304 -25.13 -9.36 -93.46
CA ARG A 304 -24.53 -9.77 -92.16
C ARG A 304 -23.15 -9.17 -91.86
N TRP A 305 -22.36 -8.83 -92.89
CA TRP A 305 -21.04 -8.20 -92.70
C TRP A 305 -21.14 -6.74 -92.23
N VAL A 306 -22.21 -6.02 -92.59
CA VAL A 306 -22.49 -4.65 -92.12
C VAL A 306 -22.91 -4.68 -90.65
N GLN A 307 -23.77 -5.64 -90.28
CA GLN A 307 -24.15 -5.85 -88.87
C GLN A 307 -22.92 -6.18 -88.02
N ALA A 308 -22.07 -7.12 -88.46
CA ALA A 308 -20.84 -7.46 -87.75
C ALA A 308 -19.87 -6.27 -87.62
N ALA A 309 -19.77 -5.41 -88.64
CA ALA A 309 -18.94 -4.21 -88.58
C ALA A 309 -19.49 -3.17 -87.59
N CYS A 310 -20.81 -2.96 -87.55
CA CYS A 310 -21.45 -2.07 -86.57
C CYS A 310 -21.28 -2.59 -85.13
N TRP A 311 -21.42 -3.89 -84.90
CA TRP A 311 -21.17 -4.51 -83.60
C TRP A 311 -19.71 -4.34 -83.15
N ALA A 312 -18.74 -4.54 -84.04
CA ALA A 312 -17.32 -4.34 -83.71
C ALA A 312 -17.00 -2.87 -83.38
N LEU A 313 -17.63 -1.91 -84.09
CA LEU A 313 -17.42 -0.48 -83.87
C LEU A 313 -18.07 0.00 -82.57
N ALA A 314 -19.29 -0.48 -82.27
CA ALA A 314 -19.98 -0.20 -81.01
C ALA A 314 -19.21 -0.78 -79.82
N LEU A 315 -18.69 -2.02 -79.93
CA LEU A 315 -17.86 -2.64 -78.90
C LEU A 315 -16.55 -1.86 -78.68
N ALA A 316 -15.89 -1.42 -79.76
CA ALA A 316 -14.67 -0.63 -79.67
C ALA A 316 -14.91 0.75 -79.02
N LEU A 317 -16.04 1.41 -79.31
CA LEU A 317 -16.45 2.66 -78.68
C LEU A 317 -16.79 2.48 -77.19
N ALA A 318 -17.49 1.41 -76.83
CA ALA A 318 -17.80 1.09 -75.44
C ALA A 318 -16.52 0.80 -74.62
N VAL A 319 -15.59 0.02 -75.18
CA VAL A 319 -14.31 -0.32 -74.54
C VAL A 319 -13.41 0.91 -74.39
N THR A 320 -13.34 1.79 -75.39
CA THR A 320 -12.56 3.04 -75.30
C THR A 320 -13.17 4.06 -74.34
N SER A 321 -14.50 4.09 -74.21
CA SER A 321 -15.18 4.91 -73.19
C SER A 321 -14.90 4.39 -71.77
N ALA A 322 -14.95 3.06 -71.57
CA ALA A 322 -14.62 2.43 -70.30
C ALA A 322 -13.14 2.65 -69.89
N LEU A 323 -12.20 2.58 -70.84
CA LEU A 323 -10.77 2.85 -70.60
C LEU A 323 -10.44 4.32 -70.30
N LYS A 324 -11.22 5.27 -70.80
CA LYS A 324 -11.05 6.70 -70.42
C LYS A 324 -11.54 6.98 -69.01
N PHE A 325 -12.49 6.19 -68.50
CA PHE A 325 -12.99 6.33 -67.12
C PHE A 325 -11.98 5.81 -66.08
N THR A 326 -11.07 4.90 -66.43
CA THR A 326 -10.08 4.34 -65.50
C THR A 326 -8.80 5.16 -65.34
N HIS A 327 -8.51 6.12 -66.23
CA HIS A 327 -7.30 6.96 -66.17
C HIS A 327 -7.53 8.42 -65.73
N GLY A 328 -8.75 8.78 -65.35
CA GLY A 328 -9.11 10.14 -64.92
C GLY A 328 -9.15 10.34 -63.40
N ASN A 329 -8.08 10.05 -62.65
CA ASN A 329 -7.81 10.71 -61.36
C ASN A 329 -6.37 10.49 -60.86
N PRO A 330 -5.51 11.53 -60.82
CA PRO A 330 -4.47 11.63 -59.81
C PRO A 330 -4.76 12.87 -58.94
N GLY A 331 -5.46 12.63 -57.84
CA GLY A 331 -5.54 13.51 -56.68
C GLY A 331 -5.06 12.73 -55.47
#